data_AF-A0A2E3RIF3-F1
#
_entry.id   AF-A0A2E3RIF3-F1
#
_cell.length_a   1.000
_cell.length_b   1.000
_cell.length_c   1.000
_cell.angle_alpha   90.00
_cell.angle_beta   90.00
_cell.angle_gamma   90.00
#
_symmetry.space_group_name_H-M   'P 1'
#
loop_
_entity.id
_entity.type
_entity.pdbx_description
1 polymer ?
#
loop_
_entity_poly.entity_id
_entity_poly.type
_entity_poly.pdbx_seq_one_letter_code
_entity_poly.pdbx_strand_id
1 'polypeptide(L)'
;MLPTERSTGRVCQQTRCRLPPTIVGRIPRDTQKIFGSALLLCFVLCAVSGGCRDRNSPTTTAADKAAMRQTLSWDGRTMGTTYRVVVWAPASDKGSREALNQSVLTRAVEKRLARINQCMSTYQPDSELSQFNATKSRQWFSVSPETAHVVKAAKGYHQATNGALDVTIGPLMELWGFDPTPRVDQREPTHEQLQEVLKRVGSQHLKVRIEGDGQAALQKMVEGLHIDVSALAKGYAVDQIVALLAQSGAAGGLVEIGGEVRTWGLRADGRMWRIGIENPLVADRRLAEIITLDNASLATSGDYRNFRSFPSGSVSHLIDPSTGVAQPTGPRSVSVCAKTCIESDALATALFLMGQKRGLAWSEDHGVAAMFLTIENGKLRTVFSSHFAPYFEPQ
;
A
#
# COMPACT_ATOMS: atom_id res chain seq x y z
N MET A 1 6.69 -4.78 -84.76
CA MET A 1 7.04 -6.19 -84.51
C MET A 1 6.36 -6.64 -83.23
N LEU A 2 5.41 -7.58 -83.35
CA LEU A 2 4.89 -8.44 -82.29
C LEU A 2 6.03 -9.37 -81.75
N PRO A 3 5.86 -10.17 -80.67
CA PRO A 3 4.99 -10.06 -79.49
C PRO A 3 5.58 -10.67 -78.18
N THR A 4 4.70 -10.74 -77.16
CA THR A 4 4.54 -11.80 -76.12
C THR A 4 5.52 -11.89 -74.95
N GLU A 5 4.98 -11.74 -73.74
CA GLU A 5 4.72 -12.90 -72.87
C GLU A 5 3.52 -12.66 -71.93
N ARG A 6 2.79 -13.75 -71.67
CA ARG A 6 1.54 -13.85 -70.90
C ARG A 6 1.80 -14.54 -69.55
N SER A 7 0.79 -14.40 -68.68
CA SER A 7 0.39 -15.34 -67.62
C SER A 7 1.07 -15.10 -66.27
N THR A 8 0.46 -15.19 -65.09
CA THR A 8 -0.86 -15.62 -64.56
C THR A 8 -1.08 -14.76 -63.29
N GLY A 9 -2.25 -14.27 -62.90
CA GLY A 9 -3.44 -15.01 -62.50
C GLY A 9 -3.63 -14.98 -60.97
N ARG A 10 -4.55 -14.11 -60.52
CA ARG A 10 -5.53 -14.27 -59.40
C ARG A 10 -5.54 -13.18 -58.32
N VAL A 11 -6.74 -12.62 -58.20
CA VAL A 11 -7.28 -11.67 -57.22
C VAL A 11 -8.11 -12.46 -56.19
N CYS A 12 -8.42 -11.81 -55.06
CA CYS A 12 -9.36 -12.17 -53.98
C CYS A 12 -8.78 -13.10 -52.89
N GLN A 13 -9.05 -12.91 -51.58
CA GLN A 13 -10.13 -12.17 -50.94
C GLN A 13 -9.80 -11.93 -49.45
N GLN A 14 -10.25 -10.80 -48.92
CA GLN A 14 -10.31 -10.48 -47.50
C GLN A 14 -11.16 -11.52 -46.75
N THR A 15 -10.62 -12.13 -45.70
CA THR A 15 -11.39 -12.96 -44.77
C THR A 15 -11.81 -12.13 -43.57
N ARG A 16 -13.10 -11.77 -43.53
CA ARG A 16 -13.80 -11.33 -42.32
C ARG A 16 -14.09 -12.57 -41.46
N CYS A 17 -13.61 -12.63 -40.22
CA CYS A 17 -14.10 -13.60 -39.24
C CYS A 17 -15.48 -13.19 -38.74
N ARG A 18 -16.50 -14.02 -39.02
CA ARG A 18 -17.84 -13.99 -38.42
C ARG A 18 -17.84 -14.83 -37.14
N LEU A 19 -18.43 -14.30 -36.07
CA LEU A 19 -18.81 -15.04 -34.86
C LEU A 19 -20.07 -15.89 -35.14
N PRO A 20 -20.19 -17.12 -34.60
CA PRO A 20 -21.41 -17.91 -34.67
C PRO A 20 -22.41 -17.57 -33.55
N PRO A 21 -23.72 -17.89 -33.71
CA PRO A 21 -24.79 -17.42 -32.85
C PRO A 21 -25.02 -18.27 -31.58
N THR A 22 -25.65 -17.61 -30.63
CA THR A 22 -26.19 -18.04 -29.31
C THR A 22 -26.83 -19.43 -29.23
N ILE A 23 -26.56 -20.13 -28.13
CA ILE A 23 -27.46 -21.13 -27.54
C ILE A 23 -27.90 -20.62 -26.15
N VAL A 24 -29.21 -20.40 -26.03
CA VAL A 24 -29.93 -20.00 -24.83
C VAL A 24 -30.29 -21.25 -24.03
N GLY A 25 -29.71 -21.41 -22.84
CA GLY A 25 -30.11 -22.41 -21.84
C GLY A 25 -30.75 -21.72 -20.64
N ARG A 26 -32.02 -22.02 -20.37
CA ARG A 26 -32.79 -21.55 -19.20
C ARG A 26 -32.18 -22.11 -17.91
N ILE A 27 -31.92 -21.25 -16.92
CA ILE A 27 -31.64 -21.63 -15.53
C ILE A 27 -32.76 -21.09 -14.63
N PRO A 28 -33.25 -21.87 -13.64
CA PRO A 28 -34.46 -21.54 -12.87
C PRO A 28 -34.31 -20.29 -11.99
N ARG A 29 -35.42 -19.55 -11.84
CA ARG A 29 -35.60 -18.51 -10.82
C ARG A 29 -35.70 -19.18 -9.45
N ASP A 30 -34.70 -18.98 -8.60
CA ASP A 30 -34.86 -18.72 -7.16
C ASP A 30 -33.51 -18.78 -6.45
N THR A 31 -32.95 -17.61 -6.17
CA THR A 31 -32.09 -17.23 -5.01
C THR A 31 -31.45 -15.87 -5.29
N GLN A 32 -32.29 -14.86 -5.50
CA GLN A 32 -31.88 -13.46 -5.40
C GLN A 32 -32.19 -12.99 -3.98
N LYS A 33 -31.14 -12.82 -3.18
CA LYS A 33 -30.95 -11.84 -2.08
C LYS A 33 -29.93 -12.42 -1.12
N ILE A 34 -28.74 -11.82 -1.14
CA ILE A 34 -27.65 -11.75 -0.13
C ILE A 34 -26.37 -11.55 -0.96
N PHE A 35 -25.49 -10.63 -0.53
CA PHE A 35 -24.32 -10.04 -1.23
C PHE A 35 -24.61 -8.74 -1.99
N GLY A 36 -24.75 -7.66 -1.22
CA GLY A 36 -24.54 -6.30 -1.69
C GLY A 36 -23.08 -5.88 -1.46
N SER A 37 -22.40 -5.53 -2.55
CA SER A 37 -21.23 -4.62 -2.60
C SER A 37 -19.91 -5.09 -1.98
N ALA A 38 -19.39 -6.23 -2.43
CA ALA A 38 -17.95 -6.43 -2.53
C ALA A 38 -17.51 -5.99 -3.93
N LEU A 39 -16.80 -4.86 -4.04
CA LEU A 39 -16.18 -4.44 -5.29
C LEU A 39 -15.02 -5.40 -5.58
N LEU A 40 -15.34 -6.51 -6.22
CA LEU A 40 -14.42 -7.55 -6.64
C LEU A 40 -13.67 -7.06 -7.89
N LEU A 41 -12.56 -6.33 -7.71
CA LEU A 41 -11.62 -6.14 -8.82
C LEU A 41 -10.87 -7.46 -9.06
N CYS A 42 -11.39 -8.27 -10.00
CA CYS A 42 -10.66 -9.37 -10.59
C CYS A 42 -9.46 -8.83 -11.40
N PHE A 43 -8.24 -9.01 -10.90
CA PHE A 43 -7.03 -8.78 -11.67
C PHE A 43 -6.68 -10.03 -12.49
N VAL A 44 -6.97 -9.99 -13.79
CA VAL A 44 -6.38 -10.90 -14.77
C VAL A 44 -5.21 -10.16 -15.41
N LEU A 45 -3.98 -10.61 -15.12
CA LEU A 45 -2.80 -10.25 -15.89
C LEU A 45 -2.86 -11.01 -17.22
N CYS A 46 -3.25 -10.33 -18.29
CA CYS A 46 -2.92 -10.79 -19.64
C CYS A 46 -1.41 -10.65 -19.83
N ALA A 47 -0.71 -11.79 -19.85
CA ALA A 47 0.61 -11.87 -20.46
C ALA A 47 0.45 -11.58 -21.97
N VAL A 48 0.86 -10.39 -22.41
CA VAL A 48 1.00 -10.11 -23.84
C VAL A 48 2.32 -10.71 -24.31
N SER A 49 2.28 -11.98 -24.70
CA SER A 49 3.25 -12.55 -25.63
C SER A 49 2.85 -12.14 -27.05
N GLY A 50 3.40 -11.02 -27.52
CA GLY A 50 3.17 -10.51 -28.88
C GLY A 50 4.23 -9.48 -29.24
N GLY A 51 5.22 -9.88 -30.04
CA GLY A 51 6.43 -9.10 -30.29
C GLY A 51 6.22 -7.83 -31.11
N CYS A 52 6.78 -6.74 -30.59
CA CYS A 52 7.40 -5.70 -31.40
C CYS A 52 8.83 -5.54 -30.88
N ARG A 53 9.79 -5.83 -31.75
CA ARG A 53 11.22 -5.95 -31.44
C ARG A 53 11.81 -4.54 -31.43
N ASP A 54 11.92 -3.95 -30.24
CA ASP A 54 12.63 -2.69 -30.06
C ASP A 54 14.15 -2.95 -30.18
N ARG A 55 14.80 -2.37 -31.20
CA ARG A 55 16.19 -2.69 -31.58
C ARG A 55 17.27 -2.12 -30.67
N ASN A 56 16.90 -1.40 -29.60
CA ASN A 56 17.85 -0.81 -28.63
C ASN A 56 17.68 -1.32 -27.20
N SER A 57 17.23 -2.57 -27.02
CA SER A 57 17.28 -3.22 -25.71
C SER A 57 18.72 -3.71 -25.43
N PRO A 58 19.35 -3.37 -24.29
CA PRO A 58 20.65 -3.94 -23.95
C PRO A 58 20.54 -5.47 -23.93
N THR A 59 21.46 -6.13 -24.61
CA THR A 59 21.44 -7.59 -24.77
C THR A 59 21.65 -8.23 -23.41
N THR A 60 20.64 -8.95 -22.91
CA THR A 60 20.70 -9.63 -21.61
C THR A 60 21.91 -10.57 -21.57
N THR A 61 22.87 -10.27 -20.69
CA THR A 61 24.13 -10.99 -20.60
C THR A 61 23.92 -12.42 -20.06
N ALA A 62 24.90 -13.30 -20.24
CA ALA A 62 24.86 -14.64 -19.63
C ALA A 62 24.79 -14.57 -18.08
N ALA A 63 25.40 -13.53 -17.49
CA ALA A 63 25.32 -13.24 -16.06
C ALA A 63 23.90 -12.82 -15.64
N ASP A 64 23.23 -11.96 -16.41
CA ASP A 64 21.83 -11.58 -16.16
C ASP A 64 20.89 -12.80 -16.22
N LYS A 65 21.12 -13.72 -17.16
CA LYS A 65 20.35 -14.98 -17.27
C LYS A 65 20.63 -15.94 -16.11
N ALA A 66 21.84 -15.96 -15.56
CA ALA A 66 22.20 -16.78 -14.41
C ALA A 66 21.67 -16.22 -13.09
N ALA A 67 21.63 -14.88 -12.96
CA ALA A 67 21.01 -14.15 -11.86
C ALA A 67 19.48 -14.36 -11.83
N MET A 68 18.81 -14.31 -12.99
CA MET A 68 17.36 -14.59 -13.09
C MET A 68 16.98 -16.03 -12.71
N ARG A 69 17.90 -16.99 -12.78
CA ARG A 69 17.68 -18.39 -12.33
C ARG A 69 17.75 -18.57 -10.81
N GLN A 70 18.08 -17.51 -10.06
CA GLN A 70 18.29 -17.53 -8.61
C GLN A 70 17.26 -16.67 -7.85
N THR A 71 16.26 -16.13 -8.56
CA THR A 71 15.21 -15.28 -7.99
C THR A 71 13.92 -16.08 -7.82
N LEU A 72 13.33 -15.99 -6.64
CA LEU A 72 11.97 -16.44 -6.36
C LEU A 72 11.06 -15.22 -6.33
N SER A 73 9.87 -15.35 -6.91
CA SER A 73 8.83 -14.33 -6.86
C SER A 73 7.48 -14.98 -6.66
N TRP A 74 6.68 -14.44 -5.76
CA TRP A 74 5.30 -14.87 -5.58
C TRP A 74 4.43 -13.72 -5.07
N ASP A 75 3.13 -13.90 -5.27
CA ASP A 75 2.10 -12.95 -4.89
C ASP A 75 1.08 -13.65 -3.97
N GLY A 76 0.37 -12.86 -3.17
CA GLY A 76 -0.74 -13.35 -2.35
C GLY A 76 -1.63 -12.22 -1.88
N ARG A 77 -2.48 -12.49 -0.88
CA ARG A 77 -3.45 -11.53 -0.34
C ARG A 77 -3.31 -11.38 1.16
N THR A 78 -3.47 -10.15 1.65
CA THR A 78 -3.45 -9.79 3.08
C THR A 78 -4.06 -8.40 3.26
N MET A 79 -4.56 -8.05 4.45
CA MET A 79 -4.95 -6.67 4.79
C MET A 79 -5.90 -6.00 3.78
N GLY A 80 -6.83 -6.77 3.19
CA GLY A 80 -7.75 -6.27 2.16
C GLY A 80 -7.10 -5.94 0.80
N THR A 81 -5.82 -6.26 0.61
CA THR A 81 -5.02 -5.97 -0.58
C THR A 81 -4.19 -7.19 -1.02
N THR A 82 -3.26 -6.99 -1.94
CA THR A 82 -2.25 -7.97 -2.39
C THR A 82 -0.90 -7.70 -1.76
N TYR A 83 -0.06 -8.73 -1.70
CA TYR A 83 1.36 -8.60 -1.45
C TYR A 83 2.16 -9.24 -2.57
N ARG A 84 3.40 -8.77 -2.77
CA ARG A 84 4.41 -9.36 -3.63
C ARG A 84 5.71 -9.52 -2.87
N VAL A 85 6.34 -10.67 -3.04
CA VAL A 85 7.69 -10.94 -2.53
C VAL A 85 8.60 -11.33 -3.68
N VAL A 86 9.79 -10.73 -3.72
CA VAL A 86 10.89 -11.09 -4.61
C VAL A 86 12.12 -11.30 -3.75
N VAL A 87 12.79 -12.45 -3.85
CA VAL A 87 14.02 -12.75 -3.12
C VAL A 87 15.01 -13.50 -3.98
N TRP A 88 16.30 -13.41 -3.66
CA TRP A 88 17.33 -14.22 -4.30
C TRP A 88 18.46 -14.58 -3.33
N ALA A 89 19.20 -15.65 -3.64
CA ALA A 89 20.45 -16.01 -2.97
C ALA A 89 21.51 -16.48 -3.99
N PRO A 90 22.80 -16.23 -3.73
CA PRO A 90 23.89 -16.58 -4.63
C PRO A 90 24.08 -18.10 -4.80
N ALA A 91 24.39 -18.54 -6.02
CA ALA A 91 24.53 -19.96 -6.37
C ALA A 91 25.64 -20.73 -5.64
N SER A 92 26.66 -20.03 -5.12
CA SER A 92 27.80 -20.64 -4.42
C SER A 92 27.47 -21.09 -3.00
N ASP A 93 26.34 -20.68 -2.44
CA ASP A 93 25.92 -21.05 -1.10
C ASP A 93 24.89 -22.19 -1.15
N LYS A 94 25.39 -23.43 -1.12
CA LYS A 94 24.54 -24.64 -1.13
C LYS A 94 23.56 -24.67 0.05
N GLY A 95 23.95 -24.14 1.22
CA GLY A 95 23.09 -24.07 2.40
C GLY A 95 21.95 -23.06 2.23
N SER A 96 22.24 -21.89 1.66
CA SER A 96 21.21 -20.87 1.37
C SER A 96 20.21 -21.29 0.28
N ARG A 97 20.62 -22.15 -0.67
CA ARG A 97 19.70 -22.69 -1.69
C ARG A 97 18.67 -23.67 -1.12
N GLU A 98 19.07 -24.51 -0.17
CA GLU A 98 18.15 -25.41 0.54
C GLU A 98 17.21 -24.61 1.48
N ALA A 99 17.70 -23.50 2.04
CA ALA A 99 16.92 -22.58 2.89
C ALA A 99 15.87 -21.77 2.12
N LEU A 100 16.13 -21.39 0.86
CA LEU A 100 15.14 -20.71 -0.01
C LEU A 100 14.14 -21.67 -0.66
N ASN A 101 13.47 -22.50 0.13
CA ASN A 101 12.33 -23.26 -0.35
C ASN A 101 11.09 -22.35 -0.42
N GLN A 102 10.66 -21.99 -1.64
CA GLN A 102 9.52 -21.09 -1.86
C GLN A 102 8.28 -21.51 -1.06
N SER A 103 7.93 -22.80 -1.01
CA SER A 103 6.74 -23.28 -0.28
C SER A 103 6.86 -23.08 1.24
N VAL A 104 8.06 -23.20 1.80
CA VAL A 104 8.34 -22.97 3.23
C VAL A 104 8.27 -21.48 3.52
N LEU A 105 8.89 -20.65 2.69
CA LEU A 105 8.88 -19.19 2.83
C LEU A 105 7.48 -18.62 2.67
N THR A 106 6.71 -19.04 1.66
CA THR A 106 5.32 -18.61 1.47
C THR A 106 4.49 -18.90 2.72
N ARG A 107 4.55 -20.12 3.27
CA ARG A 107 3.84 -20.46 4.52
C ARG A 107 4.29 -19.61 5.71
N ALA A 108 5.58 -19.32 5.83
CA ALA A 108 6.11 -18.48 6.90
C ALA A 108 5.64 -17.03 6.78
N VAL A 109 5.66 -16.47 5.56
CA VAL A 109 5.14 -15.13 5.24
C VAL A 109 3.64 -15.07 5.53
N GLU A 110 2.84 -16.01 5.03
CA GLU A 110 1.39 -16.05 5.24
C GLU A 110 1.05 -16.17 6.73
N LYS A 111 1.76 -17.02 7.49
CA LYS A 111 1.57 -17.13 8.93
C LYS A 111 1.89 -15.82 9.65
N ARG A 112 2.97 -15.12 9.27
CA ARG A 112 3.33 -13.82 9.86
C ARG A 112 2.30 -12.75 9.52
N LEU A 113 1.85 -12.67 8.27
CA LEU A 113 0.81 -11.73 7.85
C LEU A 113 -0.53 -12.01 8.54
N ALA A 114 -0.92 -13.27 8.70
CA ALA A 114 -2.12 -13.66 9.44
C ALA A 114 -2.04 -13.24 10.92
N ARG A 115 -0.89 -13.46 11.58
CA ARG A 115 -0.65 -13.00 12.95
C ARG A 115 -0.81 -11.48 13.06
N ILE A 116 -0.20 -10.73 12.15
CA ILE A 116 -0.27 -9.26 12.14
C ILE A 116 -1.72 -8.78 11.91
N ASN A 117 -2.47 -9.41 11.00
CA ASN A 117 -3.89 -9.12 10.81
C ASN A 117 -4.71 -9.39 12.09
N GLN A 118 -4.47 -10.52 12.77
CA GLN A 118 -5.15 -10.82 14.04
C GLN A 118 -4.82 -9.79 15.13
N CYS A 119 -3.64 -9.18 15.07
CA CYS A 119 -3.27 -8.13 16.03
C CYS A 119 -3.99 -6.81 15.70
N MET A 120 -4.01 -6.39 14.43
CA MET A 120 -4.24 -4.98 14.08
C MET A 120 -5.35 -4.70 13.07
N SER A 121 -6.10 -5.70 12.60
CA SER A 121 -7.20 -5.45 11.65
C SER A 121 -8.39 -4.78 12.31
N THR A 122 -8.83 -3.64 11.79
CA THR A 122 -10.11 -2.99 12.18
C THR A 122 -11.34 -3.65 11.53
N TYR A 123 -11.13 -4.56 10.58
CA TYR A 123 -12.19 -5.25 9.84
C TYR A 123 -12.57 -6.60 10.44
N GLN A 124 -11.68 -7.20 11.25
CA GLN A 124 -11.91 -8.49 11.91
C GLN A 124 -12.42 -8.24 13.34
N PRO A 125 -13.68 -8.61 13.67
CA PRO A 125 -14.25 -8.34 15.00
C PRO A 125 -13.48 -9.01 16.16
N ASP A 126 -12.80 -10.12 15.88
CA ASP A 126 -12.02 -10.89 16.83
C ASP A 126 -10.53 -10.53 16.87
N SER A 127 -10.10 -9.51 16.11
CA SER A 127 -8.73 -9.00 16.22
C SER A 127 -8.49 -8.35 17.59
N GLU A 128 -7.24 -8.36 18.05
CA GLU A 128 -6.84 -7.73 19.31
C GLU A 128 -7.19 -6.23 19.34
N LEU A 129 -6.96 -5.52 18.22
CA LEU A 129 -7.32 -4.11 18.08
C LEU A 129 -8.84 -3.88 18.13
N SER A 130 -9.63 -4.71 17.44
CA SER A 130 -11.09 -4.61 17.48
C SER A 130 -11.66 -4.91 18.86
N GLN A 131 -11.09 -5.88 19.58
CA GLN A 131 -11.46 -6.17 20.97
C GLN A 131 -11.11 -5.02 21.91
N PHE A 132 -9.92 -4.41 21.73
CA PHE A 132 -9.56 -3.19 22.43
C PHE A 132 -10.54 -2.05 22.11
N ASN A 133 -10.90 -1.85 20.85
CA ASN A 133 -11.85 -0.83 20.44
C ASN A 133 -13.26 -1.07 21.01
N ALA A 134 -13.71 -2.32 21.06
CA ALA A 134 -15.01 -2.70 21.60
C ALA A 134 -15.10 -2.62 23.14
N THR A 135 -13.98 -2.71 23.86
CA THR A 135 -14.04 -2.64 25.33
C THR A 135 -14.46 -1.27 25.83
N LYS A 136 -15.39 -1.28 26.79
CA LYS A 136 -15.84 -0.10 27.57
C LYS A 136 -14.98 0.12 28.81
N SER A 137 -14.12 -0.84 29.15
CA SER A 137 -13.25 -0.75 30.32
C SER A 137 -12.19 0.32 30.13
N ARG A 138 -11.93 1.09 31.19
CA ARG A 138 -10.79 2.02 31.28
C ARG A 138 -9.59 1.40 32.00
N GLN A 139 -9.62 0.09 32.27
CA GLN A 139 -8.48 -0.64 32.81
C GLN A 139 -7.45 -0.91 31.71
N TRP A 140 -6.24 -1.30 32.11
CA TRP A 140 -5.25 -1.81 31.19
C TRP A 140 -5.77 -3.05 30.47
N PHE A 141 -5.70 -3.03 29.15
CA PHE A 141 -6.04 -4.14 28.26
C PHE A 141 -4.73 -4.74 27.74
N SER A 142 -4.49 -6.02 28.03
CA SER A 142 -3.30 -6.72 27.57
C SER A 142 -3.29 -6.79 26.05
N VAL A 143 -2.13 -6.51 25.44
CA VAL A 143 -1.93 -6.60 24.00
C VAL A 143 -0.62 -7.30 23.68
N SER A 144 -0.50 -7.76 22.45
CA SER A 144 0.71 -8.29 21.89
C SER A 144 1.83 -7.24 21.81
N PRO A 145 3.11 -7.66 21.85
CA PRO A 145 4.24 -6.77 21.57
C PRO A 145 4.13 -6.08 20.22
N GLU A 146 3.57 -6.75 19.20
CA GLU A 146 3.37 -6.19 17.86
C GLU A 146 2.41 -4.99 17.89
N THR A 147 1.23 -5.13 18.49
CA THR A 147 0.28 -4.01 18.63
C THR A 147 0.86 -2.87 19.45
N ALA A 148 1.51 -3.19 20.57
CA ALA A 148 2.12 -2.17 21.42
C ALA A 148 3.25 -1.41 20.72
N HIS A 149 4.05 -2.09 19.89
CA HIS A 149 5.09 -1.47 19.08
C HIS A 149 4.48 -0.45 18.11
N VAL A 150 3.46 -0.84 17.34
CA VAL A 150 2.83 0.03 16.35
C VAL A 150 2.12 1.21 17.02
N VAL A 151 1.42 0.99 18.14
CA VAL A 151 0.77 2.07 18.89
C VAL A 151 1.81 3.02 19.50
N LYS A 152 2.93 2.51 20.02
CA LYS A 152 4.02 3.35 20.53
C LYS A 152 4.66 4.18 19.42
N ALA A 153 4.91 3.58 18.24
CA ALA A 153 5.42 4.28 17.08
C ALA A 153 4.44 5.39 16.63
N ALA A 154 3.14 5.07 16.53
CA ALA A 154 2.11 6.04 16.20
C ALA A 154 2.06 7.23 17.16
N LYS A 155 2.20 6.99 18.48
CA LYS A 155 2.29 8.08 19.46
C LYS A 155 3.54 8.95 19.26
N GLY A 156 4.68 8.35 18.92
CA GLY A 156 5.91 9.08 18.59
C GLY A 156 5.74 9.96 17.36
N TYR A 157 5.18 9.42 16.27
CA TYR A 157 4.91 10.20 15.06
C TYR A 157 3.84 11.27 15.28
N HIS A 158 2.81 11.00 16.07
CA HIS A 158 1.85 12.03 16.48
C HIS A 158 2.54 13.23 17.13
N GLN A 159 3.47 12.99 18.06
CA GLN A 159 4.24 14.06 18.69
C GLN A 159 5.15 14.78 17.69
N ALA A 160 5.90 14.04 16.88
CA ALA A 160 6.84 14.61 15.89
C ALA A 160 6.15 15.44 14.80
N THR A 161 4.90 15.11 14.48
CA THR A 161 4.12 15.74 13.41
C THR A 161 3.12 16.77 13.95
N ASN A 162 3.23 17.15 15.22
CA ASN A 162 2.31 18.07 15.90
C ASN A 162 0.83 17.68 15.73
N GLY A 163 0.56 16.38 15.78
CA GLY A 163 -0.77 15.81 15.68
C GLY A 163 -1.29 15.59 14.27
N ALA A 164 -0.51 15.87 13.22
CA ALA A 164 -0.97 15.60 11.84
C ALA A 164 -1.29 14.12 11.63
N LEU A 165 -0.51 13.20 12.21
CA LEU A 165 -0.89 11.80 12.33
C LEU A 165 -1.51 11.53 13.70
N ASP A 166 -2.75 11.04 13.75
CA ASP A 166 -3.36 10.55 14.97
C ASP A 166 -4.09 9.23 14.71
N VAL A 167 -3.71 8.18 15.43
CA VAL A 167 -4.34 6.85 15.31
C VAL A 167 -5.66 6.75 16.07
N THR A 168 -6.09 7.78 16.80
CA THR A 168 -7.36 7.80 17.54
C THR A 168 -8.53 8.31 16.70
N ILE A 169 -8.35 8.45 15.39
CA ILE A 169 -9.36 8.95 14.44
C ILE A 169 -10.49 7.95 14.14
N GLY A 170 -10.49 6.76 14.74
CA GLY A 170 -11.53 5.73 14.51
C GLY A 170 -12.96 6.28 14.58
N PRO A 171 -13.33 7.14 15.55
CA PRO A 171 -14.66 7.73 15.60
C PRO A 171 -14.98 8.65 14.40
N LEU A 172 -13.97 9.32 13.84
CA LEU A 172 -14.13 10.13 12.63
C LEU A 172 -14.27 9.23 11.40
N MET A 173 -13.48 8.15 11.32
CA MET A 173 -13.61 7.15 10.25
C MET A 173 -15.02 6.56 10.20
N GLU A 174 -15.60 6.25 11.36
CA GLU A 174 -17.00 5.82 11.47
C GLU A 174 -17.99 6.90 11.05
N LEU A 175 -17.78 8.14 11.50
CA LEU A 175 -18.66 9.26 11.19
C LEU A 175 -18.71 9.55 9.69
N TRP A 176 -17.57 9.45 8.99
CA TRP A 176 -17.47 9.60 7.54
C TRP A 176 -17.81 8.33 6.76
N GLY A 177 -18.05 7.21 7.45
CA GLY A 177 -18.41 5.93 6.84
C GLY A 177 -17.24 5.23 6.14
N PHE A 178 -16.00 5.46 6.57
CA PHE A 178 -14.83 4.68 6.13
C PHE A 178 -14.64 3.38 6.95
N ASP A 179 -15.46 3.20 7.99
CA ASP A 179 -15.52 1.97 8.78
C ASP A 179 -16.15 0.80 8.01
N PRO A 180 -15.94 -0.47 8.43
CA PRO A 180 -16.46 -1.65 7.74
C PRO A 180 -17.98 -1.80 7.80
N THR A 181 -18.70 -1.00 8.59
CA THR A 181 -20.15 -1.12 8.76
C THR A 181 -20.89 -0.59 7.53
N PRO A 182 -21.68 -1.41 6.81
CA PRO A 182 -22.47 -0.93 5.69
C PRO A 182 -23.57 0.03 6.15
N ARG A 183 -23.71 1.18 5.47
CA ARG A 183 -24.73 2.20 5.77
C ARG A 183 -25.49 2.54 4.49
N VAL A 184 -26.82 2.51 4.57
CA VAL A 184 -27.71 2.72 3.40
C VAL A 184 -27.94 4.21 3.11
N ASP A 185 -27.73 5.09 4.09
CA ASP A 185 -27.98 6.54 4.00
C ASP A 185 -26.85 7.37 4.61
N GLN A 186 -25.60 7.12 4.20
CA GLN A 186 -24.45 7.90 4.68
C GLN A 186 -24.56 9.35 4.20
N ARG A 187 -24.70 10.29 5.14
CA ARG A 187 -24.72 11.74 4.87
C ARG A 187 -23.38 12.36 5.26
N GLU A 188 -23.10 13.52 4.67
CA GLU A 188 -21.97 14.33 5.08
C GLU A 188 -22.18 14.78 6.53
N PRO A 189 -21.16 14.64 7.41
CA PRO A 189 -21.30 15.03 8.81
C PRO A 189 -21.53 16.53 8.98
N THR A 190 -22.43 16.91 9.89
CA THR A 190 -22.58 18.33 10.27
C THR A 190 -21.42 18.79 11.15
N HIS A 191 -21.22 20.11 11.23
CA HIS A 191 -20.22 20.69 12.11
C HIS A 191 -20.41 20.25 13.58
N GLU A 192 -21.65 20.20 14.07
CA GLU A 192 -21.97 19.77 15.43
C GLU A 192 -21.62 18.30 15.67
N GLN A 193 -21.87 17.42 14.68
CA GLN A 193 -21.48 16.01 14.76
C GLN A 193 -19.96 15.85 14.83
N LEU A 194 -19.22 16.62 14.02
CA LEU A 194 -17.75 16.65 14.06
C LEU A 194 -17.24 17.11 15.43
N GLN A 195 -17.75 18.22 15.96
CA GLN A 195 -17.35 18.73 17.27
C GLN A 195 -17.62 17.73 18.40
N GLU A 196 -18.73 16.99 18.34
CA GLU A 196 -19.04 15.95 19.33
C GLU A 196 -18.10 14.74 19.23
N VAL A 197 -17.75 14.32 18.01
CA VAL A 197 -16.81 13.21 17.81
C VAL A 197 -15.38 13.61 18.22
N LEU A 198 -14.94 14.83 17.93
CA LEU A 198 -13.61 15.34 18.26
C LEU A 198 -13.30 15.31 19.76
N LYS A 199 -14.31 15.40 20.63
CA LYS A 199 -14.13 15.25 22.10
C LYS A 199 -13.53 13.91 22.53
N ARG A 200 -13.60 12.90 21.66
CA ARG A 200 -13.10 11.53 21.91
C ARG A 200 -11.84 11.21 21.10
N VAL A 201 -11.41 12.11 20.22
CA VAL A 201 -10.19 12.00 19.41
C VAL A 201 -9.04 12.71 20.13
N GLY A 202 -7.88 12.08 20.15
CA GLY A 202 -6.64 12.67 20.64
C GLY A 202 -5.73 11.64 21.29
N SER A 203 -4.46 11.62 20.86
CA SER A 203 -3.42 10.74 21.40
C SER A 203 -3.24 10.82 22.92
N GLN A 204 -3.57 11.93 23.57
CA GLN A 204 -3.58 12.08 25.04
C GLN A 204 -4.55 11.11 25.73
N HIS A 205 -5.57 10.64 25.02
CA HIS A 205 -6.56 9.71 25.55
C HIS A 205 -6.12 8.24 25.47
N LEU A 206 -5.00 7.95 24.80
CA LEU A 206 -4.45 6.61 24.64
C LEU A 206 -3.15 6.47 25.43
N LYS A 207 -3.07 5.48 26.33
CA LYS A 207 -1.80 5.10 26.97
C LYS A 207 -1.32 3.75 26.46
N VAL A 208 0.00 3.60 26.40
CA VAL A 208 0.70 2.36 26.07
C VAL A 208 1.73 2.08 27.14
N ARG A 209 1.81 0.82 27.58
CA ARG A 209 2.82 0.32 28.52
C ARG A 209 3.51 -0.87 27.88
N ILE A 210 4.84 -0.90 27.96
CA ILE A 210 5.68 -2.03 27.55
C ILE A 210 6.62 -2.29 28.72
N GLU A 211 6.54 -3.49 29.27
CA GLU A 211 7.32 -3.93 30.43
C GLU A 211 8.58 -4.68 29.98
N GLY A 212 9.57 -4.80 30.88
CA GLY A 212 10.87 -5.39 30.55
C GLY A 212 10.83 -6.89 30.26
N ASP A 213 9.78 -7.58 30.67
CA ASP A 213 9.52 -9.00 30.40
C ASP A 213 8.77 -9.25 29.08
N GLY A 214 8.50 -8.18 28.31
CA GLY A 214 7.78 -8.24 27.04
C GLY A 214 6.25 -8.15 27.18
N GLN A 215 5.70 -8.03 28.39
CA GLN A 215 4.28 -7.76 28.56
C GLN A 215 3.96 -6.34 28.08
N ALA A 216 2.81 -6.19 27.42
CA ALA A 216 2.37 -4.90 26.94
C ALA A 216 0.87 -4.71 27.14
N ALA A 217 0.46 -3.46 27.34
CA ALA A 217 -0.94 -3.12 27.56
C ALA A 217 -1.29 -1.73 27.02
N LEU A 218 -2.54 -1.57 26.61
CA LEU A 218 -3.13 -0.29 26.22
C LEU A 218 -4.20 0.14 27.23
N GLN A 219 -4.44 1.43 27.35
CA GLN A 219 -5.50 1.96 28.21
C GLN A 219 -6.20 3.16 27.55
N LYS A 220 -7.53 3.16 27.64
CA LYS A 220 -8.39 4.28 27.24
C LYS A 220 -8.62 5.23 28.41
N MET A 221 -8.44 6.53 28.17
CA MET A 221 -8.72 7.58 29.17
C MET A 221 -10.10 8.22 28.98
N VAL A 222 -10.75 7.99 27.83
CA VAL A 222 -12.09 8.49 27.52
C VAL A 222 -12.95 7.35 26.96
N GLU A 223 -14.26 7.42 27.21
CA GLU A 223 -15.21 6.50 26.59
C GLU A 223 -15.37 6.80 25.09
N GLY A 224 -15.54 5.76 24.29
CA GLY A 224 -15.65 5.90 22.84
C GLY A 224 -14.33 6.18 22.12
N LEU A 225 -13.18 6.10 22.81
CA LEU A 225 -11.89 6.04 22.13
C LEU A 225 -11.84 4.79 21.24
N HIS A 226 -11.57 5.01 19.96
CA HIS A 226 -11.41 3.98 18.94
C HIS A 226 -10.13 4.28 18.18
N ILE A 227 -9.20 3.32 18.14
CA ILE A 227 -7.94 3.46 17.43
C ILE A 227 -7.94 2.72 16.09
N ASP A 228 -7.36 3.35 15.08
CA ASP A 228 -7.08 2.83 13.76
C ASP A 228 -5.59 3.04 13.44
N VAL A 229 -4.86 1.94 13.23
CA VAL A 229 -3.43 1.94 12.93
C VAL A 229 -3.13 1.67 11.46
N SER A 230 -4.11 1.82 10.57
CA SER A 230 -3.99 1.50 9.13
C SER A 230 -2.90 2.32 8.43
N ALA A 231 -2.56 3.50 8.94
CA ALA A 231 -1.46 4.35 8.46
C ALA A 231 -0.04 3.87 8.87
N LEU A 232 0.06 2.74 9.58
CA LEU A 232 1.35 2.16 10.01
C LEU A 232 1.39 0.63 9.84
N ALA A 233 0.23 -0.04 9.91
CA ALA A 233 0.16 -1.50 9.99
C ALA A 233 0.74 -2.21 8.77
N LYS A 234 0.56 -1.65 7.56
CA LYS A 234 1.13 -2.22 6.32
C LYS A 234 2.65 -2.03 6.30
N GLY A 235 3.13 -0.82 6.60
CA GLY A 235 4.56 -0.56 6.74
C GLY A 235 5.23 -1.49 7.76
N TYR A 236 4.61 -1.67 8.93
CA TYR A 236 5.08 -2.65 9.92
C TYR A 236 5.11 -4.08 9.36
N ALA A 237 4.06 -4.50 8.65
CA ALA A 237 4.01 -5.83 8.05
C ALA A 237 5.14 -6.05 7.04
N VAL A 238 5.37 -5.08 6.15
CA VAL A 238 6.49 -5.09 5.20
C VAL A 238 7.82 -5.28 5.95
N ASP A 239 8.06 -4.51 7.01
CA ASP A 239 9.27 -4.61 7.82
C ASP A 239 9.46 -6.01 8.44
N GLN A 240 8.38 -6.59 8.97
CA GLN A 240 8.42 -7.93 9.56
C GLN A 240 8.69 -9.03 8.53
N ILE A 241 8.16 -8.90 7.31
CA ILE A 241 8.40 -9.88 6.24
C ILE A 241 9.83 -9.76 5.69
N VAL A 242 10.35 -8.54 5.52
CA VAL A 242 11.77 -8.33 5.16
C VAL A 242 12.69 -8.97 6.19
N ALA A 243 12.45 -8.74 7.48
CA ALA A 243 13.26 -9.34 8.55
C ALA A 243 13.20 -10.87 8.51
N LEU A 244 12.01 -11.46 8.34
CA LEU A 244 11.82 -12.91 8.23
C LEU A 244 12.61 -13.50 7.05
N LEU A 245 12.52 -12.88 5.88
CA LEU A 245 13.16 -13.39 4.66
C LEU A 245 14.69 -13.24 4.70
N ALA A 246 15.18 -12.11 5.22
CA ALA A 246 16.61 -11.90 5.44
C ALA A 246 17.18 -12.93 6.43
N GLN A 247 16.49 -13.20 7.53
CA GLN A 247 16.86 -14.25 8.50
C GLN A 247 16.78 -15.67 7.92
N SER A 248 16.01 -15.86 6.84
CA SER A 248 15.88 -17.14 6.14
C SER A 248 16.97 -17.36 5.07
N GLY A 249 17.98 -16.47 4.99
CA GLY A 249 19.13 -16.62 4.09
C GLY A 249 19.00 -15.92 2.74
N ALA A 250 17.97 -15.09 2.52
CA ALA A 250 17.87 -14.29 1.31
C ALA A 250 18.92 -13.16 1.30
N ALA A 251 19.81 -13.16 0.30
CA ALA A 251 20.87 -12.16 0.16
C ALA A 251 20.33 -10.77 -0.21
N GLY A 252 19.23 -10.73 -0.96
CA GLY A 252 18.51 -9.51 -1.25
C GLY A 252 17.08 -9.79 -1.68
N GLY A 253 16.24 -8.77 -1.61
CA GLY A 253 14.84 -8.89 -1.98
C GLY A 253 14.05 -7.59 -1.87
N LEU A 254 12.79 -7.73 -2.23
CA LEU A 254 11.76 -6.70 -2.16
C LEU A 254 10.49 -7.33 -1.63
N VAL A 255 9.85 -6.64 -0.68
CA VAL A 255 8.48 -6.92 -0.23
C VAL A 255 7.62 -5.71 -0.54
N GLU A 256 6.47 -5.94 -1.14
CA GLU A 256 5.43 -4.95 -1.39
C GLU A 256 4.11 -5.44 -0.80
N ILE A 257 3.39 -4.58 -0.09
CA ILE A 257 2.04 -4.84 0.43
C ILE A 257 1.19 -3.59 0.20
N GLY A 258 0.25 -3.62 -0.76
CA GLY A 258 -0.70 -2.54 -0.98
C GLY A 258 -0.11 -1.19 -1.44
N GLY A 259 1.11 -1.18 -1.96
CA GLY A 259 1.86 0.00 -2.39
C GLY A 259 3.01 0.37 -1.47
N GLU A 260 3.03 -0.15 -0.24
CA GLU A 260 4.16 -0.01 0.68
C GLU A 260 5.25 -1.01 0.31
N VAL A 261 6.48 -0.52 0.11
CA VAL A 261 7.61 -1.29 -0.39
C VAL A 261 8.78 -1.19 0.57
N ARG A 262 9.50 -2.29 0.77
CA ARG A 262 10.86 -2.28 1.34
C ARG A 262 11.77 -3.22 0.61
N THR A 263 13.01 -2.79 0.45
CA THR A 263 14.08 -3.53 -0.19
C THR A 263 15.21 -3.80 0.80
N TRP A 264 15.93 -4.89 0.59
CA TRP A 264 17.19 -5.16 1.28
C TRP A 264 18.16 -5.84 0.31
N GLY A 265 19.45 -5.57 0.49
CA GLY A 265 20.48 -5.98 -0.44
C GLY A 265 20.27 -5.44 -1.86
N LEU A 266 21.22 -5.75 -2.73
CA LEU A 266 21.10 -5.45 -4.15
C LEU A 266 20.27 -6.53 -4.84
N ARG A 267 19.85 -6.27 -6.07
CA ARG A 267 19.28 -7.29 -6.95
C ARG A 267 20.36 -8.33 -7.29
N ALA A 268 19.92 -9.48 -7.81
CA ALA A 268 20.82 -10.55 -8.25
C ALA A 268 21.83 -10.13 -9.35
N ASP A 269 21.55 -9.03 -10.05
CA ASP A 269 22.44 -8.42 -11.06
C ASP A 269 23.36 -7.33 -10.50
N GLY A 270 23.39 -7.13 -9.17
CA GLY A 270 24.22 -6.14 -8.48
C GLY A 270 23.68 -4.70 -8.55
N ARG A 271 22.49 -4.46 -9.09
CA ARG A 271 21.88 -3.12 -9.16
C ARG A 271 20.91 -2.85 -8.01
N MET A 272 20.66 -1.57 -7.74
CA MET A 272 19.61 -1.13 -6.83
C MET A 272 18.21 -1.51 -7.36
N TRP A 273 17.24 -1.59 -6.45
CA TRP A 273 15.87 -1.92 -6.79
C TRP A 273 15.15 -0.71 -7.40
N ARG A 274 14.56 -0.86 -8.58
CA ARG A 274 13.81 0.20 -9.26
C ARG A 274 12.35 0.15 -8.86
N ILE A 275 11.84 1.23 -8.29
CA ILE A 275 10.46 1.34 -7.81
C ILE A 275 9.76 2.47 -8.56
N GLY A 276 8.59 2.18 -9.12
CA GLY A 276 7.76 3.18 -9.78
C GLY A 276 6.84 3.89 -8.81
N ILE A 277 6.74 5.21 -8.92
CA ILE A 277 5.73 6.02 -8.23
C ILE A 277 4.61 6.30 -9.22
N GLU A 278 3.38 5.92 -8.87
CA GLU A 278 2.20 6.04 -9.73
C GLU A 278 1.81 7.51 -9.95
N ASN A 279 1.33 7.82 -11.16
CA ASN A 279 0.70 9.08 -11.48
C ASN A 279 -0.76 9.07 -10.99
N PRO A 280 -1.14 9.94 -10.03
CA PRO A 280 -2.48 9.93 -9.43
C PRO A 280 -3.58 10.46 -10.36
N LEU A 281 -3.25 10.96 -11.56
CA LEU A 281 -4.22 11.49 -12.53
C LEU A 281 -4.68 10.47 -13.56
N VAL A 282 -4.00 9.33 -13.69
CA VAL A 282 -4.27 8.38 -14.77
C VAL A 282 -4.65 7.02 -14.20
N ALA A 283 -5.83 6.54 -14.57
CA ALA A 283 -6.34 5.25 -14.10
C ALA A 283 -5.53 4.04 -14.63
N ASP A 284 -4.69 4.24 -15.65
CA ASP A 284 -3.91 3.17 -16.32
C ASP A 284 -2.56 2.86 -15.64
N ARG A 285 -2.33 3.35 -14.40
CA ARG A 285 -1.10 3.13 -13.62
C ARG A 285 0.19 3.60 -14.31
N ARG A 286 0.12 4.63 -15.16
CA ARG A 286 1.33 5.33 -15.62
C ARG A 286 2.17 5.77 -14.44
N LEU A 287 3.49 5.69 -14.59
CA LEU A 287 4.43 6.16 -13.59
C LEU A 287 4.60 7.68 -13.72
N ALA A 288 4.58 8.37 -12.59
CA ALA A 288 5.03 9.75 -12.48
C ALA A 288 6.56 9.81 -12.38
N GLU A 289 7.18 8.82 -11.71
CA GLU A 289 8.62 8.80 -11.46
C GLU A 289 9.12 7.36 -11.27
N ILE A 290 10.42 7.12 -11.49
CA ILE A 290 11.12 5.89 -11.11
C ILE A 290 12.27 6.26 -10.16
N ILE A 291 12.29 5.63 -8.99
CA ILE A 291 13.35 5.79 -7.99
C ILE A 291 14.14 4.50 -7.82
N THR A 292 15.32 4.61 -7.22
CA THR A 292 16.14 3.47 -6.82
C THR A 292 16.22 3.36 -5.30
N LEU A 293 16.01 2.15 -4.77
CA LEU A 293 16.12 1.84 -3.36
C LEU A 293 17.28 0.88 -3.10
N ASP A 294 18.09 1.22 -2.09
CA ASP A 294 19.11 0.36 -1.49
C ASP A 294 18.87 0.32 0.03
N ASN A 295 18.50 -0.86 0.54
CA ASN A 295 18.18 -1.06 1.96
C ASN A 295 17.21 -0.01 2.52
N ALA A 296 16.24 0.40 1.70
CA ALA A 296 15.28 1.46 1.98
C ALA A 296 13.85 1.03 1.67
N SER A 297 12.90 1.79 2.21
CA SER A 297 11.47 1.65 1.99
C SER A 297 10.88 2.85 1.25
N LEU A 298 9.71 2.63 0.67
CA LEU A 298 8.85 3.65 0.08
C LEU A 298 7.41 3.36 0.52
N ALA A 299 6.69 4.37 0.98
CA ALA A 299 5.24 4.32 1.12
C ALA A 299 4.61 5.53 0.45
N THR A 300 3.37 5.39 -0.03
CA THR A 300 2.66 6.47 -0.71
C THR A 300 1.24 6.61 -0.20
N SER A 301 0.91 7.80 0.32
CA SER A 301 -0.45 8.19 0.69
C SER A 301 -1.06 9.05 -0.41
N GLY A 302 -2.34 8.86 -0.72
CA GLY A 302 -3.03 9.59 -1.77
C GLY A 302 -4.55 9.54 -1.67
N ASP A 303 -5.21 10.48 -2.34
CA ASP A 303 -6.67 10.69 -2.28
C ASP A 303 -7.47 9.90 -3.34
N TYR A 304 -6.79 9.15 -4.20
CA TYR A 304 -7.37 8.59 -5.43
C TYR A 304 -7.79 7.12 -5.34
N ARG A 305 -7.49 6.41 -4.23
CA ARG A 305 -7.81 4.98 -4.08
C ARG A 305 -9.07 4.73 -3.25
N ASN A 306 -9.18 5.37 -2.08
CA ASN A 306 -10.28 5.16 -1.14
C ASN A 306 -11.06 6.47 -0.95
N PHE A 307 -12.23 6.56 -1.59
CA PHE A 307 -13.11 7.72 -1.53
C PHE A 307 -14.57 7.34 -1.25
N ARG A 308 -15.30 8.28 -0.66
CA ARG A 308 -16.76 8.25 -0.49
C ARG A 308 -17.37 9.39 -1.29
N SER A 309 -18.47 9.12 -1.98
CA SER A 309 -19.21 10.12 -2.76
C SER A 309 -20.32 10.74 -1.91
N PHE A 310 -20.31 12.07 -1.80
CA PHE A 310 -21.35 12.89 -1.21
C PHE A 310 -21.90 13.86 -2.28
N PRO A 311 -23.08 14.48 -2.06
CA PRO A 311 -23.59 15.50 -2.98
C PRO A 311 -22.64 16.69 -3.21
N SER A 312 -21.79 17.00 -2.22
CA SER A 312 -20.75 18.03 -2.26
C SER A 312 -19.50 17.64 -3.05
N GLY A 313 -19.28 16.35 -3.31
CA GLY A 313 -18.11 15.82 -3.99
C GLY A 313 -17.62 14.49 -3.41
N SER A 314 -16.47 14.02 -3.89
CA SER A 314 -15.81 12.84 -3.33
C SER A 314 -14.81 13.25 -2.27
N VAL A 315 -14.87 12.63 -1.08
CA VAL A 315 -13.90 12.81 0.00
C VAL A 315 -13.04 11.56 0.17
N SER A 316 -11.78 11.72 0.55
CA SER A 316 -10.87 10.60 0.78
C SER A 316 -10.90 10.13 2.24
N HIS A 317 -10.41 8.91 2.49
CA HIS A 317 -10.20 8.38 3.84
C HIS A 317 -9.16 9.12 4.70
N LEU A 318 -8.45 10.11 4.14
CA LEU A 318 -7.50 10.94 4.86
C LEU A 318 -8.26 12.09 5.54
N ILE A 319 -8.35 12.00 6.87
CA ILE A 319 -9.10 12.92 7.74
C ILE A 319 -8.12 13.73 8.56
N ASP A 320 -8.29 15.05 8.59
CA ASP A 320 -7.54 15.93 9.48
C ASP A 320 -8.03 15.73 10.92
N PRO A 321 -7.20 15.22 11.85
CA PRO A 321 -7.63 14.93 13.23
C PRO A 321 -7.94 16.18 14.05
N SER A 322 -7.50 17.37 13.61
CA SER A 322 -7.76 18.64 14.32
C SER A 322 -9.13 19.23 13.98
N THR A 323 -9.60 19.04 12.75
CA THR A 323 -10.87 19.59 12.25
C THR A 323 -11.95 18.53 12.09
N GLY A 324 -11.55 17.25 12.00
CA GLY A 324 -12.41 16.12 11.68
C GLY A 324 -12.84 16.07 10.22
N VAL A 325 -12.36 16.97 9.36
CA VAL A 325 -12.78 17.06 7.95
C VAL A 325 -12.04 16.01 7.12
N ALA A 326 -12.80 15.19 6.40
CA ALA A 326 -12.26 14.34 5.34
C ALA A 326 -11.99 15.20 4.11
N GLN A 327 -10.80 15.07 3.49
CA GLN A 327 -10.31 15.86 2.35
C GLN A 327 -9.63 17.20 2.72
N PRO A 328 -8.43 17.18 3.31
CA PRO A 328 -7.61 18.39 3.37
C PRO A 328 -7.26 18.85 1.94
N THR A 329 -7.37 20.15 1.67
CA THR A 329 -6.81 20.75 0.45
C THR A 329 -5.30 20.48 0.43
N GLY A 330 -4.85 19.59 -0.44
CA GLY A 330 -3.52 19.00 -0.33
C GLY A 330 -2.93 18.51 -1.65
N PRO A 331 -1.78 17.83 -1.59
CA PRO A 331 -1.24 17.11 -2.73
C PRO A 331 -2.21 15.98 -3.16
N ARG A 332 -2.03 15.46 -4.38
CA ARG A 332 -2.73 14.24 -4.86
C ARG A 332 -2.10 12.98 -4.30
N SER A 333 -0.80 13.01 -4.10
CA SER A 333 -0.08 11.98 -3.36
C SER A 333 1.17 12.52 -2.69
N VAL A 334 1.60 11.82 -1.64
CA VAL A 334 2.89 12.01 -0.98
C VAL A 334 3.57 10.66 -0.88
N SER A 335 4.79 10.58 -1.38
CA SER A 335 5.66 9.42 -1.31
C SER A 335 6.83 9.72 -0.37
N VAL A 336 7.09 8.84 0.59
CA VAL A 336 8.19 8.99 1.55
C VAL A 336 9.14 7.82 1.45
N CYS A 337 10.44 8.11 1.32
CA CYS A 337 11.50 7.14 1.45
C CYS A 337 12.06 7.14 2.88
N ALA A 338 12.30 5.96 3.45
CA ALA A 338 12.83 5.83 4.81
C ALA A 338 13.67 4.55 4.95
N LYS A 339 14.25 4.33 6.13
CA LYS A 339 14.95 3.06 6.46
C LYS A 339 13.98 1.93 6.77
N THR A 340 12.83 2.27 7.35
CA THR A 340 11.79 1.32 7.75
C THR A 340 10.49 1.68 7.08
N CYS A 341 9.72 0.66 6.70
CA CYS A 341 8.49 0.85 5.97
C CYS A 341 7.40 1.43 6.87
N ILE A 342 7.38 1.08 8.17
CA ILE A 342 6.50 1.72 9.17
C ILE A 342 6.71 3.24 9.24
N GLU A 343 7.96 3.71 9.13
CA GLU A 343 8.29 5.13 9.12
C GLU A 343 7.78 5.82 7.86
N SER A 344 8.06 5.24 6.69
CA SER A 344 7.56 5.81 5.43
C SER A 344 6.03 5.86 5.39
N ASP A 345 5.33 4.82 5.88
CA ASP A 345 3.86 4.72 5.88
C ASP A 345 3.23 5.81 6.77
N ALA A 346 3.75 5.93 8.00
CA ALA A 346 3.33 6.94 8.97
C ALA A 346 3.55 8.36 8.44
N LEU A 347 4.74 8.65 7.92
CA LEU A 347 5.11 9.98 7.45
C LEU A 347 4.42 10.35 6.13
N ALA A 348 4.19 9.40 5.22
CA ALA A 348 3.43 9.67 4.00
C ALA A 348 2.02 10.18 4.35
N THR A 349 1.35 9.55 5.32
CA THR A 349 0.04 9.99 5.81
C THR A 349 0.13 11.37 6.48
N ALA A 350 1.07 11.55 7.41
CA ALA A 350 1.23 12.81 8.14
C ALA A 350 1.49 14.00 7.20
N LEU A 351 2.44 13.84 6.28
CA LEU A 351 2.83 14.88 5.32
C LEU A 351 1.73 15.20 4.31
N PHE A 352 0.92 14.19 3.94
CA PHE A 352 -0.28 14.43 3.16
C PHE A 352 -1.24 15.36 3.91
N LEU A 353 -1.52 15.08 5.19
CA LEU A 353 -2.42 15.86 6.03
C LEU A 353 -1.87 17.26 6.35
N MET A 354 -0.54 17.43 6.46
CA MET A 354 0.08 18.74 6.57
C MET A 354 -0.12 19.61 5.31
N GLY A 355 -0.25 18.98 4.14
CA GLY A 355 -0.29 19.62 2.84
C GLY A 355 1.11 20.00 2.32
N GLN A 356 1.22 20.27 1.01
CA GLN A 356 2.51 20.41 0.31
C GLN A 356 3.48 21.39 0.97
N LYS A 357 3.06 22.63 1.28
CA LYS A 357 3.97 23.67 1.79
C LYS A 357 4.52 23.35 3.17
N ARG A 358 3.64 23.03 4.12
CA ARG A 358 4.03 22.69 5.50
C ARG A 358 4.77 21.36 5.54
N GLY A 359 4.30 20.37 4.79
CA GLY A 359 4.93 19.06 4.71
C GLY A 359 6.33 19.12 4.12
N LEU A 360 6.56 19.91 3.06
CA LEU A 360 7.89 20.10 2.49
C LEU A 360 8.84 20.77 3.50
N ALA A 361 8.41 21.86 4.13
CA ALA A 361 9.22 22.56 5.13
C ALA A 361 9.58 21.64 6.31
N TRP A 362 8.59 20.91 6.85
CA TRP A 362 8.81 19.95 7.92
C TRP A 362 9.80 18.85 7.47
N SER A 363 9.70 18.39 6.22
CA SER A 363 10.58 17.35 5.69
C SER A 363 12.04 17.80 5.62
N GLU A 364 12.30 19.05 5.20
CA GLU A 364 13.65 19.63 5.22
C GLU A 364 14.18 19.74 6.66
N ASP A 365 13.37 20.28 7.58
CA ASP A 365 13.77 20.49 8.98
C ASP A 365 14.10 19.18 9.73
N HIS A 366 13.51 18.06 9.30
CA HIS A 366 13.64 16.75 9.96
C HIS A 366 14.46 15.72 9.17
N GLY A 367 15.05 16.10 8.03
CA GLY A 367 15.86 15.17 7.24
C GLY A 367 15.06 14.08 6.53
N VAL A 368 13.78 14.33 6.24
CA VAL A 368 12.87 13.33 5.67
C VAL A 368 12.82 13.44 4.15
N ALA A 369 13.03 12.31 3.47
CA ALA A 369 12.93 12.19 2.03
C ALA A 369 11.45 12.08 1.61
N ALA A 370 10.86 13.19 1.18
CA ALA A 370 9.47 13.24 0.73
C ALA A 370 9.32 13.83 -0.68
N MET A 371 8.41 13.25 -1.47
CA MET A 371 7.96 13.73 -2.77
C MET A 371 6.45 13.94 -2.77
N PHE A 372 6.03 15.12 -3.20
CA PHE A 372 4.64 15.56 -3.31
C PHE A 372 4.27 15.68 -4.78
N LEU A 373 3.18 15.02 -5.17
CA LEU A 373 2.57 15.21 -6.48
C LEU A 373 1.35 16.11 -6.33
N THR A 374 1.36 17.27 -6.99
CA THR A 374 0.28 18.26 -6.93
C THR A 374 -0.27 18.57 -8.31
N ILE A 375 -1.44 19.23 -8.36
CA ILE A 375 -2.01 19.73 -9.62
C ILE A 375 -1.88 21.25 -9.63
N GLU A 376 -1.18 21.78 -10.61
CA GLU A 376 -1.11 23.22 -10.89
C GLU A 376 -1.55 23.47 -12.33
N ASN A 377 -2.57 24.31 -12.52
CA ASN A 377 -3.14 24.64 -13.83
C ASN A 377 -3.50 23.39 -14.67
N GLY A 378 -4.06 22.37 -14.01
CA GLY A 378 -4.45 21.11 -14.66
C GLY A 378 -3.29 20.17 -15.02
N LYS A 379 -2.06 20.50 -14.63
CA LYS A 379 -0.86 19.68 -14.88
C LYS A 379 -0.32 19.11 -13.58
N LEU A 380 0.17 17.88 -13.66
CA LEU A 380 0.91 17.26 -12.56
C LEU A 380 2.22 18.03 -12.35
N ARG A 381 2.51 18.39 -11.09
CA ARG A 381 3.78 18.96 -10.67
C ARG A 381 4.37 18.09 -9.57
N THR A 382 5.67 17.86 -9.68
CA THR A 382 6.47 17.18 -8.65
C THR A 382 7.21 18.22 -7.82
N VAL A 383 7.08 18.12 -6.50
CA VAL A 383 7.83 18.92 -5.53
C VAL A 383 8.40 17.96 -4.49
N PHE A 384 9.68 18.08 -4.14
CA PHE A 384 10.32 17.12 -3.24
C PHE A 384 11.33 17.82 -2.32
N SER A 385 11.57 17.22 -1.16
CA SER A 385 12.61 17.64 -0.22
C SER A 385 14.01 17.36 -0.78
N SER A 386 15.01 18.14 -0.42
CA SER A 386 16.42 17.89 -0.77
C SER A 386 16.89 16.47 -0.44
N HIS A 387 16.36 15.89 0.66
CA HIS A 387 16.61 14.52 1.10
C HIS A 387 16.05 13.43 0.19
N PHE A 388 15.13 13.75 -0.73
CA PHE A 388 14.62 12.81 -1.72
C PHE A 388 15.54 12.68 -2.94
N ALA A 389 16.39 13.68 -3.19
CA ALA A 389 17.25 13.71 -4.38
C ALA A 389 18.14 12.46 -4.57
N PRO A 390 18.71 11.84 -3.51
CA PRO A 390 19.53 10.64 -3.66
C PRO A 390 18.78 9.41 -4.18
N TYR A 391 17.44 9.41 -4.15
CA TYR A 391 16.63 8.28 -4.60
C TYR A 391 16.31 8.32 -6.09
N PHE A 392 16.49 9.46 -6.77
CA PHE A 392 16.33 9.51 -8.23
C PHE A 392 17.31 8.56 -8.90
N GLU A 393 16.86 7.91 -9.97
CA GLU A 393 17.73 7.04 -10.75
C GLU A 393 18.94 7.85 -11.25
N PRO A 394 20.19 7.41 -10.99
CA PRO A 394 21.37 8.07 -11.52
C PRO A 394 21.27 8.15 -13.05
N GLN A 395 21.42 9.35 -13.61
CA GLN A 395 21.39 9.57 -15.06
C GLN A 395 22.64 9.01 -15.76
#